data_AF-A0A7W0Y3Z3-F1
#
_entry.id   AF-A0A7W0Y3Z3-F1
#
_cell.length_a   1.000
_cell.length_b   1.000
_cell.length_c   1.000
_cell.angle_alpha   90.00
_cell.angle_beta   90.00
_cell.angle_gamma   90.00
#
_symmetry.space_group_name_H-M   'P 1'
#
loop_
_entity.id
_entity.type
_entity.pdbx_description
1 polymer ?
#
loop_
_entity_poly.entity_id
_entity_poly.type
_entity_poly.pdbx_seq_one_letter_code
_entity_poly.pdbx_strand_id
1 'polypeptide(L)'
;MPATVVDAVETPYPCACRCHEVLSASERAAGIEALYRFDDAMRGWGQLVIWDLAAPTLWRLQQQLGEVKWVAVRDGGCIHSRLLGFCVHETIHAICGDVTQPNYGTPVGLPYGVPESIAAIDEATYLHTFNQHEARAWVGLAAVAYRLFGIEWTLLPAREVGTYGFAGGNALTDVPPGYRRVPHFDHVQHPRRYLALAHKLEAEARDWFTPAKLDEIAARFTAAEALGRSRRPTTFPAAREMARIRPKQPGRNDLCVCGSMRKWKQCCGATVAG
;
A
#
# COMPACT_ATOMS: atom_id res chain seq x y z
N MET A 1 -10.88 -14.44 -11.59
CA MET A 1 -9.54 -14.41 -10.95
C MET A 1 -9.27 -12.97 -10.54
N PRO A 2 -8.60 -12.71 -9.41
CA PRO A 2 -8.17 -11.36 -9.06
C PRO A 2 -7.29 -10.78 -10.17
N ALA A 3 -7.37 -9.47 -10.40
CA ALA A 3 -6.54 -8.79 -11.39
C ALA A 3 -5.05 -8.97 -11.07
N THR A 4 -4.26 -9.27 -12.09
CA THR A 4 -2.80 -9.42 -12.03
C THR A 4 -2.10 -8.09 -12.26
N VAL A 5 -0.79 -8.03 -11.99
CA VAL A 5 0.02 -6.86 -12.29
C VAL A 5 -0.02 -6.50 -13.78
N VAL A 6 -0.09 -7.51 -14.66
CA VAL A 6 -0.19 -7.33 -16.11
C VAL A 6 -1.52 -6.66 -16.47
N ASP A 7 -2.64 -7.14 -15.93
CA ASP A 7 -3.96 -6.52 -16.14
C ASP A 7 -3.94 -5.04 -15.75
N ALA A 8 -3.25 -4.69 -14.66
CA ALA A 8 -3.16 -3.32 -14.18
C ALA A 8 -2.33 -2.40 -15.09
N VAL A 9 -1.23 -2.88 -15.67
CA VAL A 9 -0.36 -2.07 -16.53
C VAL A 9 -0.78 -2.06 -17.99
N GLU A 10 -1.53 -3.06 -18.45
CA GLU A 10 -2.12 -3.10 -19.81
C GLU A 10 -3.35 -2.18 -19.95
N THR A 11 -3.99 -1.85 -18.83
CA THR A 11 -5.16 -0.97 -18.78
C THR A 11 -4.90 0.28 -17.93
N PRO A 12 -3.94 1.14 -18.32
CA PRO A 12 -3.68 2.36 -17.59
C PRO A 12 -4.88 3.31 -17.73
N TYR A 13 -5.22 3.97 -16.62
CA TYR A 13 -6.23 5.02 -16.60
C TYR A 13 -5.56 6.39 -16.47
N PRO A 14 -6.25 7.47 -16.89
CA PRO A 14 -5.81 8.82 -16.61
C PRO A 14 -5.54 9.00 -15.11
N CYS A 15 -4.46 9.69 -14.78
CA CYS A 15 -4.04 9.88 -13.40
C CYS A 15 -3.95 11.37 -13.07
N ALA A 16 -4.37 11.74 -11.85
CA ALA A 16 -4.31 13.12 -11.38
C ALA A 16 -2.87 13.68 -11.34
N CYS A 17 -1.88 12.80 -11.18
CA CYS A 17 -0.46 13.16 -11.18
C CYS A 17 0.11 13.37 -12.59
N ARG A 18 -0.67 13.17 -13.66
CA ARG A 18 -0.26 13.34 -15.06
C ARG A 18 1.03 12.58 -15.43
N CYS A 19 1.24 11.40 -14.84
CA CYS A 19 2.47 10.60 -14.99
C CYS A 19 2.84 10.32 -16.46
N HIS A 20 1.85 10.10 -17.35
CA HIS A 20 2.10 9.88 -18.78
C HIS A 20 2.55 11.11 -19.55
N GLU A 21 2.38 12.30 -18.97
CA GLU A 21 2.78 13.57 -19.56
C GLU A 21 4.11 14.07 -18.99
N VAL A 22 4.34 13.83 -17.69
CA VAL A 22 5.52 14.36 -16.99
C VAL A 22 6.70 13.38 -16.94
N LEU A 23 6.44 12.07 -16.90
CA LEU A 23 7.50 11.07 -16.90
C LEU A 23 7.90 10.73 -18.34
N SER A 24 9.19 10.50 -18.55
CA SER A 24 9.71 9.91 -19.78
C SER A 24 9.24 8.47 -19.97
N ALA A 25 9.38 7.94 -21.19
CA ALA A 25 9.07 6.54 -21.46
C ALA A 25 9.98 5.58 -20.67
N SER A 26 11.22 5.95 -20.40
CA SER A 26 12.17 5.18 -19.58
C SER A 26 11.76 5.14 -18.11
N GLU A 27 11.36 6.27 -17.54
CA GLU A 27 10.87 6.33 -16.15
C GLU A 27 9.59 5.51 -15.98
N ARG A 28 8.66 5.60 -16.94
CA ARG A 28 7.47 4.74 -16.93
C ARG A 28 7.82 3.26 -17.00
N ALA A 29 8.80 2.88 -17.82
CA ALA A 29 9.28 1.49 -17.89
C ALA A 29 9.90 1.04 -16.57
N ALA A 30 10.74 1.87 -15.95
CA ALA A 30 11.32 1.58 -14.64
C ALA A 30 10.24 1.44 -13.55
N GLY A 31 9.20 2.27 -13.59
CA GLY A 31 8.06 2.15 -12.69
C GLY A 31 7.29 0.83 -12.86
N ILE A 32 7.06 0.38 -14.10
CA ILE A 32 6.40 -0.90 -14.37
C ILE A 32 7.28 -2.08 -13.93
N GLU A 33 8.58 -2.00 -14.19
CA GLU A 33 9.54 -3.00 -13.72
C GLU A 33 9.53 -3.10 -12.19
N ALA A 34 9.48 -1.97 -11.48
CA ALA A 34 9.36 -1.97 -10.02
C ALA A 34 8.07 -2.68 -9.54
N LEU A 35 6.93 -2.50 -10.22
CA LEU A 35 5.69 -3.22 -9.89
C LEU A 35 5.81 -4.73 -10.10
N TYR A 36 6.48 -5.16 -11.17
CA TYR A 36 6.75 -6.58 -11.42
C TYR A 36 7.66 -7.20 -10.35
N ARG A 37 8.69 -6.47 -9.96
CA ARG A 37 9.62 -6.90 -8.90
C ARG A 37 8.94 -6.94 -7.54
N PHE A 38 8.03 -6.01 -7.28
CA PHE A 38 7.17 -6.04 -6.10
C PHE A 38 6.25 -7.28 -6.09
N ASP A 39 5.56 -7.57 -7.20
CA ASP A 39 4.70 -8.76 -7.31
C ASP A 39 5.48 -10.05 -7.00
N ASP A 40 6.71 -10.15 -7.51
CA ASP A 40 7.62 -11.24 -7.17
C ASP A 40 7.97 -11.27 -5.68
N ALA A 41 8.46 -10.17 -5.12
CA ALA A 41 8.86 -10.14 -3.72
C ALA A 41 7.71 -10.58 -2.79
N MET A 42 6.50 -10.10 -3.05
CA MET A 42 5.30 -10.52 -2.33
C MET A 42 5.03 -12.02 -2.46
N ARG A 43 5.12 -12.59 -3.67
CA ARG A 43 4.99 -14.05 -3.88
C ARG A 43 6.08 -14.84 -3.18
N GLY A 44 7.31 -14.32 -3.14
CA GLY A 44 8.44 -14.92 -2.43
C GLY A 44 8.14 -15.04 -0.94
N TRP A 45 7.56 -13.99 -0.37
CA TRP A 45 7.04 -13.92 0.99
C TRP A 45 5.72 -14.68 1.22
N GLY A 46 5.17 -15.34 0.21
CA GLY A 46 3.95 -16.13 0.32
C GLY A 46 2.67 -15.29 0.38
N GLN A 47 2.73 -14.05 -0.09
CA GLN A 47 1.61 -13.13 -0.20
C GLN A 47 1.07 -13.11 -1.64
N LEU A 48 -0.25 -12.95 -1.78
CA LEU A 48 -0.92 -12.76 -3.07
C LEU A 48 -1.28 -11.29 -3.25
N VAL A 49 -0.67 -10.65 -4.25
CA VAL A 49 -1.02 -9.27 -4.61
C VAL A 49 -2.29 -9.26 -5.46
N ILE A 50 -3.23 -8.38 -5.12
CA ILE A 50 -4.46 -8.15 -5.88
C ILE A 50 -4.41 -6.75 -6.47
N TRP A 51 -4.37 -6.67 -7.80
CA TRP A 51 -4.15 -5.43 -8.56
C TRP A 51 -5.46 -4.78 -9.04
N ASP A 52 -6.50 -4.87 -8.22
CA ASP A 52 -7.87 -4.43 -8.56
C ASP A 52 -8.18 -3.06 -7.96
N LEU A 53 -8.91 -2.21 -8.70
CA LEU A 53 -9.42 -0.91 -8.24
C LEU A 53 -10.30 -1.02 -6.97
N ALA A 54 -10.77 -2.23 -6.67
CA ALA A 54 -11.48 -2.62 -5.46
C ALA A 54 -10.62 -2.73 -4.20
N ALA A 55 -9.34 -2.34 -4.23
CA ALA A 55 -8.42 -2.57 -3.13
C ALA A 55 -8.96 -2.17 -1.74
N PRO A 56 -9.63 -1.02 -1.54
CA PRO A 56 -10.21 -0.68 -0.25
C PRO A 56 -11.28 -1.67 0.24
N THR A 57 -12.12 -2.18 -0.66
CA THR A 57 -13.15 -3.18 -0.33
C THR A 57 -12.54 -4.55 -0.05
N LEU A 58 -11.57 -4.97 -0.87
CA LEU A 58 -10.87 -6.23 -0.69
C LEU A 58 -10.06 -6.26 0.60
N TRP A 59 -9.46 -5.13 0.95
CA TRP A 59 -8.81 -4.93 2.24
C TRP A 59 -9.78 -5.13 3.40
N ARG A 60 -10.96 -4.51 3.36
CA ARG A 60 -12.00 -4.71 4.40
C ARG A 60 -12.46 -6.17 4.48
N LEU A 61 -12.57 -6.86 3.34
CA LEU A 61 -12.92 -8.28 3.30
C LEU A 61 -11.81 -9.15 3.91
N GLN A 62 -10.55 -8.91 3.53
CA GLN A 62 -9.39 -9.56 4.16
C GLN A 62 -9.41 -9.34 5.67
N GLN A 63 -9.81 -8.15 6.11
CA GLN A 63 -9.94 -7.86 7.54
C GLN A 63 -11.01 -8.70 8.26
N GLN A 64 -12.01 -9.20 7.55
CA GLN A 64 -13.04 -10.06 8.13
C GLN A 64 -12.64 -11.55 8.08
N LEU A 65 -11.86 -11.94 7.08
CA LEU A 65 -11.42 -13.32 6.91
C LEU A 65 -10.29 -13.70 7.87
N GLY A 66 -9.39 -12.77 8.19
CA GLY A 66 -8.34 -12.95 9.21
C GLY A 66 -7.23 -13.96 8.87
N GLU A 67 -7.42 -14.80 7.85
CA GLU A 67 -6.50 -15.89 7.46
C GLU A 67 -5.82 -15.66 6.11
N VAL A 68 -6.34 -14.74 5.30
CA VAL A 68 -5.86 -14.55 3.92
C VAL A 68 -4.65 -13.63 3.86
N LYS A 69 -3.63 -14.09 3.12
CA LYS A 69 -2.37 -13.38 2.85
C LYS A 69 -2.47 -12.57 1.56
N TRP A 70 -3.37 -11.59 1.56
CA TRP A 70 -3.60 -10.72 0.41
C TRP A 70 -2.93 -9.36 0.61
N VAL A 71 -2.54 -8.75 -0.51
CA VAL A 71 -2.03 -7.37 -0.56
C VAL A 71 -2.78 -6.67 -1.68
N ALA A 72 -3.85 -5.95 -1.31
CA ALA A 72 -4.68 -5.25 -2.30
C ALA A 72 -4.12 -3.84 -2.53
N VAL A 73 -3.60 -3.57 -3.73
CA VAL A 73 -2.69 -2.42 -3.94
C VAL A 73 -3.23 -1.27 -4.77
N ARG A 74 -4.28 -1.48 -5.57
CA ARG A 74 -4.73 -0.49 -6.56
C ARG A 74 -5.95 0.27 -6.06
N ASP A 75 -5.75 1.47 -5.54
CA ASP A 75 -6.83 2.36 -5.09
C ASP A 75 -7.17 3.49 -6.08
N GLY A 76 -6.63 3.43 -7.30
CA GLY A 76 -7.01 4.36 -8.36
C GLY A 76 -6.27 4.20 -9.68
N GLY A 77 -6.39 5.20 -10.55
CA GLY A 77 -5.80 5.19 -11.90
C GLY A 77 -4.29 5.47 -11.97
N CYS A 78 -3.69 6.03 -10.91
CA CYS A 78 -2.30 6.49 -10.92
C CYS A 78 -1.30 5.35 -10.65
N ILE A 79 -0.69 4.82 -11.71
CA ILE A 79 0.27 3.72 -11.64
C ILE A 79 1.62 4.15 -11.05
N HIS A 80 2.23 5.21 -11.58
CA HIS A 80 3.65 5.49 -11.32
C HIS A 80 3.95 6.28 -10.05
N SER A 81 3.05 7.16 -9.60
CA SER A 81 3.25 7.90 -8.34
C SER A 81 2.50 7.27 -7.18
N ARG A 82 1.22 6.93 -7.32
CA ARG A 82 0.40 6.43 -6.20
C ARG A 82 0.49 4.92 -6.02
N LEU A 83 0.15 4.12 -7.02
CA LEU A 83 0.18 2.65 -6.90
C LEU A 83 1.60 2.17 -6.57
N LEU A 84 2.61 2.70 -7.26
CA LEU A 84 3.99 2.37 -6.95
C LEU A 84 4.42 2.85 -5.55
N GLY A 85 4.02 4.05 -5.14
CA GLY A 85 4.23 4.51 -3.76
C GLY A 85 3.59 3.57 -2.74
N PHE A 86 2.38 3.11 -3.00
CA PHE A 86 1.69 2.12 -2.18
C PHE A 86 2.41 0.76 -2.16
N CYS A 87 2.92 0.27 -3.30
CA CYS A 87 3.71 -0.96 -3.34
C CYS A 87 5.01 -0.84 -2.53
N VAL A 88 5.67 0.33 -2.54
CA VAL A 88 6.84 0.60 -1.70
C VAL A 88 6.44 0.63 -0.21
N HIS A 89 5.31 1.25 0.13
CA HIS A 89 4.74 1.26 1.48
C HIS A 89 4.55 -0.18 2.00
N GLU A 90 3.87 -1.02 1.22
CA GLU A 90 3.62 -2.43 1.55
C GLU A 90 4.92 -3.25 1.64
N THR A 91 5.92 -2.92 0.83
CA THR A 91 7.25 -3.54 0.93
C THR A 91 7.90 -3.26 2.28
N ILE A 92 7.79 -2.03 2.78
CA ILE A 92 8.34 -1.65 4.08
C ILE A 92 7.58 -2.36 5.20
N HIS A 93 6.25 -2.49 5.10
CA HIS A 93 5.48 -3.31 6.03
C HIS A 93 5.93 -4.77 6.05
N ALA A 94 6.15 -5.38 4.89
CA ALA A 94 6.64 -6.76 4.81
C ALA A 94 8.04 -6.91 5.44
N ILE A 95 8.88 -5.89 5.33
CA ILE A 95 10.23 -5.90 5.91
C ILE A 95 10.17 -5.74 7.44
N CYS A 96 9.35 -4.83 7.94
CA CYS A 96 9.22 -4.59 9.38
C CYS A 96 8.39 -5.66 10.10
N GLY A 97 7.45 -6.29 9.41
CA GLY A 97 6.53 -7.28 9.96
C GLY A 97 6.98 -8.73 9.81
N ASP A 98 6.05 -9.63 10.11
CA ASP A 98 6.16 -11.07 9.94
C ASP A 98 5.43 -11.54 8.68
N VAL A 99 6.20 -11.74 7.61
CA VAL A 99 5.70 -12.22 6.32
C VAL A 99 5.01 -13.58 6.36
N THR A 100 5.20 -14.35 7.43
CA THR A 100 4.52 -15.65 7.62
C THR A 100 3.08 -15.49 8.10
N GLN A 101 2.69 -14.31 8.53
CA GLN A 101 1.33 -13.99 9.00
C GLN A 101 0.53 -13.23 7.94
N PRO A 102 -0.81 -13.29 7.98
CA PRO A 102 -1.66 -12.35 7.27
C PRO A 102 -1.28 -10.90 7.62
N ASN A 103 -1.29 -10.02 6.62
CA ASN A 103 -0.99 -8.59 6.79
C ASN A 103 0.36 -8.32 7.50
N TYR A 104 1.35 -9.19 7.27
CA TYR A 104 2.68 -9.11 7.88
C TYR A 104 2.66 -9.13 9.41
N GLY A 105 1.64 -9.76 10.01
CA GLY A 105 1.46 -9.78 11.46
C GLY A 105 0.99 -8.44 12.03
N THR A 106 0.80 -7.42 11.18
CA THR A 106 0.00 -6.25 11.55
C THR A 106 -1.41 -6.74 11.78
N PRO A 107 -1.98 -6.57 12.99
CA PRO A 107 -3.18 -7.30 13.33
C PRO A 107 -4.37 -6.90 12.44
N VAL A 108 -5.41 -7.69 12.44
CA VAL A 108 -6.50 -7.54 11.47
C VAL A 108 -7.56 -6.57 12.00
N GLY A 109 -8.05 -5.63 11.16
CA GLY A 109 -8.91 -4.51 11.61
C GLY A 109 -8.13 -3.34 12.23
N LEU A 110 -6.79 -3.36 12.12
CA LEU A 110 -5.86 -2.44 12.78
C LEU A 110 -5.45 -1.25 11.93
N PRO A 111 -4.92 -0.19 12.58
CA PRO A 111 -4.28 -0.13 13.91
C PRO A 111 -5.19 0.03 15.14
N TYR A 112 -6.52 -0.01 15.03
CA TYR A 112 -7.41 0.52 16.09
C TYR A 112 -8.12 -0.51 16.99
N GLY A 113 -7.92 -1.81 16.75
CA GLY A 113 -8.26 -2.90 17.66
C GLY A 113 -7.06 -3.41 18.46
N VAL A 114 -7.33 -4.06 19.58
CA VAL A 114 -6.30 -4.75 20.38
C VAL A 114 -6.85 -6.12 20.76
N PRO A 115 -6.07 -7.22 20.68
CA PRO A 115 -6.55 -8.53 21.09
C PRO A 115 -7.14 -8.50 22.50
N GLU A 116 -8.23 -9.23 22.73
CA GLU A 116 -8.90 -9.26 24.04
C GLU A 116 -7.99 -9.76 25.17
N SER A 117 -6.94 -10.52 24.83
CA SER A 117 -5.92 -11.00 25.76
C SER A 117 -4.96 -9.92 26.25
N ILE A 118 -4.90 -8.76 25.61
CA ILE A 118 -4.06 -7.63 26.03
C ILE A 118 -4.86 -6.74 26.98
N ALA A 119 -4.32 -6.52 28.18
CA ALA A 119 -4.95 -5.68 29.18
C ALA A 119 -5.03 -4.22 28.70
N ALA A 120 -6.06 -3.50 29.16
CA ALA A 120 -6.30 -2.12 28.73
C ALA A 120 -5.12 -1.18 29.03
N ILE A 121 -4.38 -1.44 30.10
CA ILE A 121 -3.19 -0.66 30.49
C ILE A 121 -2.03 -0.83 29.50
N ASP A 122 -1.99 -1.93 28.74
CA ASP A 122 -0.89 -2.27 27.83
C ASP A 122 -1.18 -1.91 26.36
N GLU A 123 -2.37 -1.38 26.05
CA GLU A 123 -2.81 -1.07 24.68
C GLU A 123 -1.84 -0.17 23.95
N ALA A 124 -1.43 0.94 24.58
CA ALA A 124 -0.53 1.91 23.95
C ALA A 124 0.82 1.27 23.61
N THR A 125 1.33 0.39 24.47
CA THR A 125 2.57 -0.36 24.24
C THR A 125 2.41 -1.35 23.11
N TYR A 126 1.32 -2.11 23.09
CA TYR A 126 1.01 -3.04 22.01
C TYR A 126 0.91 -2.33 20.65
N LEU A 127 0.19 -1.20 20.60
CA LEU A 127 -0.01 -0.42 19.38
C LEU A 127 1.26 0.31 18.91
N HIS A 128 2.19 0.61 19.81
CA HIS A 128 3.40 1.36 19.48
C HIS A 128 4.25 0.70 18.39
N THR A 129 4.43 -0.63 18.43
CA THR A 129 5.21 -1.35 17.42
C THR A 129 4.63 -1.19 16.02
N PHE A 130 3.30 -1.30 15.90
CA PHE A 130 2.61 -1.13 14.60
C PHE A 130 2.64 0.33 14.13
N ASN A 131 2.54 1.28 15.06
CA ASN A 131 2.68 2.70 14.73
C ASN A 131 4.10 3.02 14.22
N GLN A 132 5.14 2.39 14.77
CA GLN A 132 6.50 2.51 14.24
C GLN A 132 6.66 1.88 12.85
N HIS A 133 5.99 0.74 12.59
CA HIS A 133 6.00 0.13 11.26
C HIS A 133 5.34 1.02 10.22
N GLU A 134 4.19 1.60 10.55
CA GLU A 134 3.51 2.58 9.70
C GLU A 134 4.37 3.83 9.49
N ALA A 135 4.98 4.37 10.54
CA ALA A 135 5.83 5.56 10.43
C ALA A 135 7.00 5.31 9.47
N ARG A 136 7.63 4.13 9.54
CA ARG A 136 8.69 3.72 8.61
C ARG A 136 8.17 3.59 7.18
N ALA A 137 7.03 2.93 6.99
CA ALA A 137 6.43 2.77 5.67
C ALA A 137 6.09 4.13 5.03
N TRP A 138 5.61 5.07 5.85
CA TRP A 138 5.26 6.41 5.45
C TRP A 138 6.47 7.27 5.06
N VAL A 139 7.49 7.38 5.92
CA VAL A 139 8.64 8.25 5.65
C VAL A 139 9.69 7.62 4.73
N GLY A 140 9.69 6.29 4.61
CA GLY A 140 10.69 5.52 3.88
C GLY A 140 10.51 5.49 2.37
N LEU A 141 9.37 5.96 1.85
CA LEU A 141 9.00 5.80 0.43
C LEU A 141 10.11 6.19 -0.54
N ALA A 142 10.65 7.40 -0.41
CA ALA A 142 11.68 7.90 -1.32
C ALA A 142 13.00 7.12 -1.18
N ALA A 143 13.46 6.89 0.05
CA ALA A 143 14.72 6.22 0.32
C ALA A 143 14.72 4.76 -0.18
N VAL A 144 13.63 4.03 0.08
CA VAL A 144 13.47 2.64 -0.34
C VAL A 144 13.25 2.53 -1.84
N ALA A 145 12.43 3.40 -2.44
CA ALA A 145 12.21 3.39 -3.88
C ALA A 145 13.49 3.67 -4.67
N TYR A 146 14.28 4.65 -4.22
CA TYR A 146 15.58 4.92 -4.81
C TYR A 146 16.51 3.72 -4.65
N ARG A 147 16.64 3.17 -3.43
CA ARG A 147 17.57 2.07 -3.15
C ARG A 147 17.24 0.80 -3.95
N LEU A 148 15.97 0.45 -4.06
CA LEU A 148 15.53 -0.80 -4.70
C LEU A 148 15.41 -0.68 -6.21
N PHE A 149 14.95 0.48 -6.71
CA PHE A 149 14.48 0.62 -8.08
C PHE A 149 15.12 1.78 -8.85
N GLY A 150 15.97 2.61 -8.22
CA GLY A 150 16.55 3.80 -8.85
C GLY A 150 15.50 4.86 -9.21
N ILE A 151 14.41 4.92 -8.47
CA ILE A 151 13.30 5.84 -8.73
C ILE A 151 13.58 7.18 -8.04
N GLU A 152 13.57 8.25 -8.84
CA GLU A 152 13.83 9.62 -8.38
C GLU A 152 12.60 10.54 -8.44
N TRP A 153 11.55 10.15 -9.17
CA TRP A 153 10.32 10.94 -9.21
C TRP A 153 9.50 10.77 -7.94
N THR A 154 8.65 11.76 -7.65
CA THR A 154 7.80 11.75 -6.46
C THR A 154 6.83 10.58 -6.46
N LEU A 155 6.98 9.72 -5.45
CA LEU A 155 5.99 8.74 -5.06
C LEU A 155 5.04 9.33 -4.02
N LEU A 156 3.78 8.95 -4.13
CA LEU A 156 2.73 9.41 -3.23
C LEU A 156 2.18 8.21 -2.46
N PRO A 157 1.98 8.34 -1.15
CA PRO A 157 1.27 7.34 -0.38
C PRO A 157 -0.22 7.27 -0.79
N ALA A 158 -0.92 6.24 -0.31
CA ALA A 158 -2.36 6.12 -0.50
C ALA A 158 -3.16 7.24 0.21
N ARG A 159 -2.62 7.81 1.28
CA ARG A 159 -3.31 8.81 2.12
C ARG A 159 -2.50 10.10 2.20
N GLU A 160 -2.98 11.07 2.97
CA GLU A 160 -2.27 12.33 3.28
C GLU A 160 -1.41 12.24 4.54
N VAL A 161 -1.68 11.23 5.38
CA VAL A 161 -0.91 10.89 6.58
C VAL A 161 -0.95 9.37 6.78
N GLY A 162 0.07 8.82 7.45
CA GLY A 162 0.05 7.43 7.90
C GLY A 162 -1.16 7.09 8.76
N THR A 163 -1.52 5.81 8.81
CA THR A 163 -2.65 5.29 9.60
C THR A 163 -2.14 4.74 10.92
N TYR A 164 -2.23 5.53 11.99
CA TYR A 164 -1.67 5.24 13.32
C TYR A 164 -2.77 4.98 14.36
N GLY A 165 -2.61 3.95 15.19
CA GLY A 165 -3.50 3.61 16.31
C GLY A 165 -3.09 4.29 17.60
N PHE A 166 -3.33 5.60 17.72
CA PHE A 166 -3.05 6.33 18.96
C PHE A 166 -4.22 6.26 19.94
N ALA A 167 -4.08 5.51 21.03
CA ALA A 167 -5.11 5.41 22.08
C ALA A 167 -5.41 6.78 22.72
N GLY A 168 -6.69 7.02 23.06
CA GLY A 168 -7.11 8.14 23.93
C GLY A 168 -8.13 9.14 23.34
N GLY A 169 -8.44 9.09 22.03
CA GLY A 169 -9.53 9.87 21.44
C GLY A 169 -10.89 9.18 21.63
N ASN A 170 -11.91 9.60 20.88
CA ASN A 170 -13.25 9.00 20.92
C ASN A 170 -13.65 8.27 19.63
N ALA A 171 -12.76 8.20 18.63
CA ALA A 171 -13.03 7.47 17.40
C ALA A 171 -12.98 5.96 17.66
N LEU A 172 -13.88 5.23 17.01
CA LEU A 172 -13.96 3.77 17.07
C LEU A 172 -13.98 3.21 15.65
N THR A 173 -13.27 2.11 15.45
CA THR A 173 -13.32 1.33 14.20
C THR A 173 -13.90 -0.04 14.53
N ASP A 174 -14.64 -0.62 13.59
CA ASP A 174 -15.09 -2.01 13.71
C ASP A 174 -13.88 -2.95 13.74
N VAL A 175 -13.91 -3.93 14.64
CA VAL A 175 -12.85 -4.92 14.85
C VAL A 175 -13.41 -6.33 14.68
N PRO A 176 -12.61 -7.29 14.22
CA PRO A 176 -13.05 -8.69 14.11
C PRO A 176 -13.22 -9.36 15.49
N PRO A 177 -13.88 -10.54 15.55
CA PRO A 177 -13.93 -11.34 16.78
C PRO A 177 -12.54 -11.61 17.38
N GLY A 178 -12.45 -11.62 18.72
CA GLY A 178 -11.19 -11.79 19.45
C GLY A 178 -10.38 -10.49 19.62
N TYR A 179 -10.89 -9.37 19.09
CA TYR A 179 -10.33 -8.04 19.27
C TYR A 179 -11.34 -7.12 19.95
N ARG A 180 -10.81 -6.24 20.79
CA ARG A 180 -11.56 -5.15 21.43
C ARG A 180 -11.32 -3.85 20.69
N ARG A 181 -12.37 -3.04 20.56
CA ARG A 181 -12.27 -1.68 20.00
C ARG A 181 -11.50 -0.78 20.98
N VAL A 182 -10.54 -0.02 20.47
CA VAL A 182 -9.80 0.98 21.26
C VAL A 182 -10.20 2.38 20.80
N PRO A 183 -10.69 3.24 21.72
CA PRO A 183 -10.87 4.66 21.43
C PRO A 183 -9.55 5.31 21.04
N HIS A 184 -9.51 5.97 19.89
CA HIS A 184 -8.28 6.52 19.34
C HIS A 184 -8.44 7.96 18.84
N PHE A 185 -7.31 8.65 18.74
CA PHE A 185 -7.22 9.88 17.94
C PHE A 185 -7.19 9.48 16.47
N ASP A 186 -7.96 10.20 15.66
CA ASP A 186 -7.96 10.06 14.20
C ASP A 186 -7.68 11.42 13.54
N HIS A 187 -7.20 11.38 12.30
CA HIS A 187 -6.83 12.57 11.55
C HIS A 187 -8.03 13.50 11.21
N VAL A 188 -9.28 13.01 11.26
CA VAL A 188 -10.46 13.82 10.92
C VAL A 188 -11.01 14.54 12.14
N GLN A 189 -11.26 13.81 13.24
CA GLN A 189 -11.86 14.40 14.44
C GLN A 189 -10.81 15.01 15.38
N HIS A 190 -9.57 14.54 15.33
CA HIS A 190 -8.49 14.96 16.23
C HIS A 190 -7.20 15.42 15.49
N PRO A 191 -7.30 16.20 14.39
CA PRO A 191 -6.18 16.45 13.47
C PRO A 191 -4.93 16.96 14.18
N ARG A 192 -5.08 17.95 15.08
CA ARG A 192 -3.94 18.55 15.80
C ARG A 192 -3.19 17.54 16.66
N ARG A 193 -3.92 16.74 17.44
CA ARG A 193 -3.31 15.76 18.35
C ARG A 193 -2.73 14.59 17.58
N TYR A 194 -3.46 14.11 16.57
CA TYR A 194 -3.03 13.02 15.69
C TYR A 194 -1.73 13.36 14.97
N LEU A 195 -1.67 14.53 14.31
CA LEU A 195 -0.47 14.97 13.58
C LEU A 195 0.72 15.21 14.50
N ALA A 196 0.51 15.76 15.69
CA ALA A 196 1.60 15.95 16.65
C ALA A 196 2.24 14.62 17.08
N LEU A 197 1.43 13.58 17.31
CA LEU A 197 1.92 12.24 17.64
C LEU A 197 2.58 11.56 16.43
N ALA A 198 1.97 11.66 15.25
CA ALA A 198 2.50 11.13 14.00
C ALA A 198 3.89 11.71 13.68
N HIS A 199 4.04 13.04 13.70
CA HIS A 199 5.31 13.69 13.38
C HIS A 199 6.45 13.27 14.31
N LYS A 200 6.16 12.95 15.58
CA LYS A 200 7.16 12.43 16.50
C LYS A 200 7.67 11.06 16.05
N LEU A 201 6.76 10.13 15.73
CA LEU A 201 7.14 8.81 15.24
C LEU A 201 7.83 8.88 13.87
N GLU A 202 7.36 9.75 12.99
CA GLU A 202 7.95 9.96 11.67
C GLU A 202 9.37 10.53 11.77
N ALA A 203 9.65 11.39 12.75
CA ALA A 203 11.01 11.84 13.02
C ALA A 203 11.92 10.67 13.43
N GLU A 204 11.50 9.87 14.41
CA GLU A 204 12.22 8.67 14.85
C GLU A 204 12.42 7.65 13.72
N ALA A 205 11.41 7.47 12.86
CA ALA A 205 11.44 6.52 11.76
C ALA A 205 12.42 6.93 10.64
N ARG A 206 12.68 8.22 10.42
CA ARG A 206 13.66 8.67 9.41
C ARG A 206 15.07 8.19 9.74
N ASP A 207 15.45 8.24 11.01
CA ASP A 207 16.77 7.81 11.49
C ASP A 207 17.00 6.30 11.34
N TRP A 208 15.94 5.51 11.16
CA TRP A 208 16.03 4.08 10.91
C TRP A 208 16.62 3.76 9.53
N PHE A 209 16.42 4.61 8.53
CA PHE A 209 16.86 4.40 7.14
C PHE A 209 18.33 4.78 6.90
N THR A 210 19.23 4.20 7.69
CA THR A 210 20.68 4.32 7.46
C THR A 210 21.10 3.57 6.19
N PRO A 211 22.28 3.87 5.59
CA PRO A 211 22.79 3.12 4.43
C PRO A 211 22.82 1.61 4.66
N ALA A 212 23.33 1.17 5.82
CA ALA A 212 23.37 -0.25 6.18
C ALA A 212 21.96 -0.87 6.27
N LYS A 213 20.98 -0.13 6.79
CA LYS A 213 19.59 -0.61 6.83
C LYS A 213 18.97 -0.71 5.44
N LEU A 214 19.24 0.27 4.57
CA LEU A 214 18.79 0.24 3.17
C LEU A 214 19.41 -0.93 2.39
N ASP A 215 20.65 -1.30 2.68
CA ASP A 215 21.30 -2.49 2.11
C ASP A 215 20.67 -3.80 2.61
N GLU A 216 20.35 -3.88 3.90
CA GLU A 216 19.60 -5.02 4.46
C GLU A 216 18.22 -5.16 3.81
N ILE A 217 17.51 -4.04 3.65
CA ILE A 217 16.22 -3.96 2.94
C ILE A 217 16.36 -4.51 1.52
N ALA A 218 17.38 -4.05 0.78
CA ALA A 218 17.65 -4.49 -0.58
C ALA A 218 17.95 -5.99 -0.65
N ALA A 219 18.78 -6.51 0.26
CA ALA A 219 19.11 -7.93 0.30
C ALA A 219 17.87 -8.81 0.57
N ARG A 220 17.04 -8.41 1.55
CA ARG A 220 15.80 -9.13 1.88
C ARG A 220 14.81 -9.09 0.71
N PHE A 221 14.65 -7.94 0.07
CA PHE A 221 13.80 -7.79 -1.10
C PHE A 221 14.28 -8.66 -2.26
N THR A 222 15.57 -8.62 -2.60
CA THR A 222 16.14 -9.43 -3.69
C THR A 222 16.00 -10.93 -3.44
N ALA A 223 16.19 -11.39 -2.19
CA ALA A 223 15.99 -12.79 -1.85
C ALA A 223 14.52 -13.21 -2.06
N ALA A 224 13.57 -12.38 -1.64
CA ALA A 224 12.14 -12.63 -1.85
C ALA A 224 11.77 -12.59 -3.33
N GLU A 225 12.27 -11.60 -4.07
CA GLU A 225 12.07 -11.44 -5.50
C GLU A 225 12.50 -12.71 -6.26
N ALA A 226 13.69 -13.25 -5.94
CA ALA A 226 14.19 -14.46 -6.57
C ALA A 226 13.27 -15.67 -6.35
N LEU A 227 12.78 -15.85 -5.11
CA LEU A 227 11.83 -16.91 -4.76
C LEU A 227 10.46 -16.73 -5.41
N GLY A 228 9.99 -15.50 -5.52
CA GLY A 228 8.70 -15.19 -6.12
C GLY A 228 8.68 -15.32 -7.63
N ARG A 229 9.80 -15.00 -8.29
CA ARG A 229 9.96 -15.12 -9.73
C ARG A 229 9.71 -16.56 -10.22
N SER A 230 10.18 -17.56 -9.48
CA SER A 230 9.93 -18.98 -9.80
C SER A 230 8.49 -19.42 -9.53
N ARG A 231 7.70 -18.60 -8.83
CA ARG A 231 6.27 -18.82 -8.52
C ARG A 231 5.34 -17.99 -9.39
N ARG A 232 5.86 -17.27 -10.39
CA ARG A 232 5.03 -16.48 -11.32
C ARG A 232 4.09 -17.42 -12.10
N PRO A 233 2.80 -17.07 -12.23
CA PRO A 233 1.88 -17.86 -13.03
C PRO A 233 2.18 -17.76 -14.53
N THR A 234 2.68 -16.59 -14.97
CA THR A 234 3.01 -16.31 -16.37
C THR A 234 4.24 -15.39 -16.46
N THR A 235 4.89 -15.40 -17.62
CA THR A 235 5.93 -14.42 -17.93
C THR A 235 5.31 -13.05 -18.11
N PHE A 236 5.84 -12.03 -17.42
CA PHE A 236 5.41 -10.66 -17.62
C PHE A 236 5.90 -10.11 -18.97
N PRO A 237 5.07 -9.32 -19.68
CA PRO A 237 5.50 -8.58 -20.87
C PRO A 237 6.64 -7.62 -20.55
N ALA A 238 7.40 -7.20 -21.57
CA ALA A 238 8.50 -6.27 -21.36
C ALA A 238 7.98 -4.92 -20.83
N ALA A 239 8.55 -4.41 -19.74
CA ALA A 239 8.12 -3.16 -19.12
C ALA A 239 8.17 -1.96 -20.09
N ARG A 240 9.13 -1.96 -21.02
CA ARG A 240 9.24 -0.94 -22.09
C ARG A 240 8.07 -0.95 -23.06
N GLU A 241 7.47 -2.10 -23.34
CA GLU A 241 6.29 -2.20 -24.20
C GLU A 241 5.06 -1.67 -23.47
N MET A 242 4.88 -2.10 -22.22
CA MET A 242 3.78 -1.64 -21.37
C MET A 242 3.84 -0.12 -21.13
N ALA A 243 5.03 0.45 -20.96
CA ALA A 243 5.24 1.88 -20.76
C ALA A 243 4.80 2.78 -21.95
N ARG A 244 4.58 2.18 -23.13
CA ARG A 244 4.08 2.87 -24.34
C ARG A 244 2.56 2.86 -24.42
N ILE A 245 1.88 2.02 -23.63
CA ILE A 245 0.43 1.95 -23.61
C ILE A 245 -0.11 3.28 -23.08
N ARG A 246 -0.96 3.90 -23.89
CA ARG A 246 -1.60 5.17 -23.53
C ARG A 246 -2.76 4.92 -22.57
N PRO A 247 -2.99 5.82 -21.59
CA PRO A 247 -4.16 5.76 -20.74
C PRO A 247 -5.44 5.76 -21.58
N LYS A 248 -6.40 4.90 -21.21
CA LYS A 248 -7.73 4.88 -21.81
C LYS A 248 -8.73 5.42 -20.80
N GLN A 249 -9.69 6.21 -21.29
CA GLN A 249 -10.82 6.62 -20.45
C GLN A 249 -11.60 5.37 -20.03
N PRO A 250 -12.03 5.28 -18.76
CA PRO A 250 -12.88 4.18 -18.31
C PRO A 250 -14.18 4.15 -19.11
N GLY A 251 -14.60 2.95 -19.51
CA GLY A 251 -15.89 2.71 -20.12
C GLY A 251 -17.04 3.03 -19.15
N ARG A 252 -18.23 3.34 -19.69
CA ARG A 252 -19.40 3.74 -18.88
C ARG A 252 -19.74 2.76 -17.75
N ASN A 253 -19.53 1.46 -17.98
CA ASN A 253 -19.86 0.40 -17.03
C ASN A 253 -18.64 -0.13 -16.26
N ASP A 254 -17.44 0.36 -16.53
CA ASP A 254 -16.22 -0.02 -15.81
C ASP A 254 -16.28 0.47 -14.37
N LEU A 255 -15.49 -0.13 -13.47
CA LEU A 255 -15.32 0.40 -12.13
C LEU A 255 -14.72 1.81 -12.17
N CYS A 256 -15.18 2.68 -11.28
CA CYS A 256 -14.69 4.03 -11.23
C CYS A 256 -13.24 4.07 -10.74
N VAL A 257 -12.39 4.85 -11.42
CA VAL A 257 -10.95 4.97 -11.12
C VAL A 257 -10.63 5.67 -9.81
N CYS A 258 -11.64 6.11 -9.06
CA CYS A 258 -11.50 6.60 -7.68
C CYS A 258 -11.60 5.49 -6.62
N GLY A 259 -11.77 4.23 -7.03
CA GLY A 259 -11.87 3.09 -6.11
C GLY A 259 -13.22 2.94 -5.40
N SER A 260 -14.23 3.75 -5.74
CA SER A 260 -15.55 3.72 -5.07
C SER A 260 -16.40 2.47 -5.35
N MET A 261 -15.92 1.52 -6.14
CA MET A 261 -16.65 0.32 -6.60
C MET A 261 -17.92 0.57 -7.41
N ARG A 262 -18.32 1.82 -7.61
CA ARG A 262 -19.43 2.20 -8.50
C ARG A 262 -18.99 2.16 -9.95
N LYS A 263 -19.94 1.96 -10.86
CA LYS A 263 -19.70 2.14 -12.29
C LYS A 263 -19.25 3.58 -12.55
N TRP A 264 -18.31 3.78 -13.48
CA TRP A 264 -17.78 5.10 -13.84
C TRP A 264 -18.90 6.11 -14.10
N LYS A 265 -19.92 5.74 -14.90
CA LYS A 265 -21.07 6.60 -15.21
C LYS A 265 -21.92 7.03 -13.99
N GLN A 266 -21.82 6.31 -12.88
CA GLN A 266 -22.56 6.57 -11.63
C GLN A 266 -21.68 7.26 -10.57
N CYS A 267 -20.44 7.59 -10.92
CA CYS A 267 -19.46 8.21 -10.04
C CYS A 267 -18.78 9.37 -10.77
N CYS A 268 -17.46 9.33 -10.97
CA CYS A 268 -16.71 10.45 -11.54
C CYS A 268 -17.09 10.74 -13.00
N GLY A 269 -17.60 9.74 -13.75
CA GLY A 269 -18.12 9.95 -15.09
C GLY A 269 -19.42 10.74 -15.14
N ALA A 270 -20.17 10.81 -14.03
CA ALA A 270 -21.37 11.66 -13.94
C ALA A 270 -21.00 13.16 -13.86
N THR A 271 -19.84 13.47 -13.28
CA THR A 271 -19.36 14.84 -13.08
C THR A 271 -18.71 15.45 -14.33
N VAL A 272 -18.32 14.61 -15.30
CA VAL A 272 -17.70 15.02 -16.57
C VAL A 272 -18.73 15.22 -17.69
N ALA A 273 -19.93 14.66 -17.53
CA ALA A 273 -20.99 14.67 -18.55
C ALA A 273 -22.06 15.77 -18.34
N GLY A 274 -21.93 16.59 -17.29
CA GLY A 274 -22.75 17.78 -17.03
C GLY A 274 -21.91 19.03 -17.15
#